data_AF-A0A7J4PU43-F1
#
_entry.id   AF-A0A7J4PU43-F1
#
_cell.length_a   1.000
_cell.length_b   1.000
_cell.length_c   1.000
_cell.angle_alpha   90.00
_cell.angle_beta   90.00
_cell.angle_gamma   90.00
#
_symmetry.space_group_name_H-M   'P 1'
#
loop_
_entity.id
_entity.type
_entity.pdbx_description
1 polymer ?
#
loop_
_entity_poly.entity_id
_entity_poly.type
_entity_poly.pdbx_seq_one_letter_code
_entity_poly.pdbx_strand_id
1 'polypeptide(L)' 'MTRKLSLKAKHVCEVCGYVFDSEKGDQTSGIAPGAAFEDLPDD' A
#
# COMPACT_ATOMS: atom_id res chain seq x y z
N MET A 1 -3.30 -5.20 -27.60
CA MET A 1 -3.98 -4.65 -26.41
C MET A 1 -3.57 -5.42 -25.16
N THR A 2 -2.29 -5.42 -24.81
CA THR A 2 -1.78 -6.15 -23.65
C THR A 2 -2.01 -5.29 -22.41
N ARG A 3 -3.05 -5.65 -21.67
CA ARG A 3 -3.53 -4.96 -20.46
C ARG A 3 -2.34 -4.69 -19.52
N LYS A 4 -2.05 -3.41 -19.27
CA LYS A 4 -1.36 -2.95 -18.06
C LYS A 4 -2.25 -3.34 -16.87
N LEU A 5 -2.13 -4.55 -16.38
CA LEU A 5 -2.44 -4.79 -14.98
C LEU A 5 -1.28 -4.16 -14.22
N SER A 6 -1.45 -2.90 -13.84
CA SER A 6 -0.62 -2.27 -12.83
C SER A 6 -0.74 -3.16 -11.59
N LEU A 7 0.26 -4.02 -11.36
CA LEU A 7 0.53 -4.62 -10.06
C LEU A 7 0.90 -3.46 -9.14
N LYS A 8 -0.12 -2.70 -8.72
CA LYS A 8 -0.03 -1.77 -7.60
C LYS A 8 0.29 -2.62 -6.38
N ALA A 9 1.39 -2.35 -5.71
CA ALA A 9 1.71 -2.96 -4.42
C ALA A 9 0.62 -2.54 -3.42
N LYS A 10 -0.43 -3.36 -3.35
CA LYS A 10 -1.50 -3.21 -2.39
C LYS A 10 -1.30 -4.29 -1.35
N HIS A 11 -1.01 -3.90 -0.13
CA HIS A 11 -0.86 -4.81 0.98
C HIS A 11 -2.19 -4.92 1.70
N VAL A 12 -2.71 -6.15 1.81
CA VAL A 12 -3.90 -6.46 2.60
C VAL A 12 -3.44 -6.97 3.96
N CYS A 13 -3.95 -6.37 5.02
CA CYS A 13 -3.86 -6.92 6.35
C CYS A 13 -4.83 -8.11 6.43
N GLU A 14 -4.33 -9.32 6.64
CA GLU A 14 -5.16 -10.53 6.75
C GLU A 14 -5.95 -10.59 8.08
N VAL A 15 -5.55 -9.78 9.07
CA VAL A 15 -6.17 -9.75 10.39
C VAL A 15 -7.45 -8.92 10.39
N CYS A 16 -7.41 -7.72 9.79
CA CYS A 16 -8.54 -6.78 9.80
C CYS A 16 -9.10 -6.48 8.40
N GLY A 17 -8.43 -6.89 7.33
CA GLY A 17 -8.83 -6.62 5.95
C GLY A 17 -8.43 -5.23 5.43
N TYR A 18 -7.62 -4.47 6.17
CA TYR A 18 -7.15 -3.15 5.72
C TYR A 18 -6.32 -3.26 4.43
N VAL A 19 -6.54 -2.35 3.47
CA VAL A 19 -5.81 -2.32 2.19
C VAL A 19 -4.92 -1.09 2.16
N PHE A 20 -3.61 -1.29 2.30
CA PHE A 20 -2.59 -0.27 2.10
C PHE A 20 -2.22 -0.18 0.61
N ASP A 21 -2.31 1.00 0.00
CA ASP A 21 -1.90 1.25 -1.41
C ASP A 21 -0.58 2.00 -1.42
N SER A 22 0.53 1.31 -1.69
CA SER A 22 1.86 1.93 -1.72
C SER A 22 1.96 3.08 -2.72
N GLU A 23 1.22 3.10 -3.83
CA GLU A 23 1.30 4.23 -4.78
C GLU A 23 0.62 5.49 -4.25
N LYS A 24 -0.38 5.35 -3.38
CA LYS A 24 -1.04 6.49 -2.73
C LYS A 24 -0.39 6.83 -1.39
N GLY A 25 0.31 5.86 -0.79
CA GLY A 25 0.70 5.92 0.61
C GLY A 25 -0.55 5.98 1.47
N ASP A 26 -0.42 6.60 2.64
CA ASP A 26 -1.50 6.79 3.59
C ASP A 26 -1.33 8.15 4.26
N GLN A 27 -2.07 9.15 3.76
CA GLN A 27 -2.02 10.51 4.28
C GLN A 27 -2.54 10.61 5.73
N THR A 28 -3.44 9.71 6.14
CA THR A 28 -3.96 9.69 7.50
C THR A 28 -2.91 9.22 8.49
N SER A 29 -2.02 8.32 8.06
CA SER A 29 -0.89 7.82 8.84
C SER A 29 0.42 8.59 8.59
N GLY A 30 0.41 9.59 7.70
CA GLY A 30 1.60 10.38 7.33
C GLY A 30 2.58 9.66 6.40
N ILE A 31 2.14 8.60 5.74
CA ILE A 31 2.95 7.76 4.85
C ILE A 31 2.92 8.35 3.44
N ALA A 32 4.10 8.61 2.88
CA ALA A 32 4.22 9.16 1.54
C ALA A 32 3.81 8.16 0.44
N PRO A 33 3.28 8.64 -0.70
CA PRO A 33 3.10 7.82 -1.88
C PRO A 33 4.44 7.28 -2.38
N GLY A 34 4.46 6.00 -2.73
CA GLY A 34 5.65 5.22 -3.07
C GLY A 34 6.29 4.49 -1.88
N ALA A 35 5.79 4.67 -0.65
CA ALA A 35 6.32 3.97 0.51
C ALA A 35 6.05 2.46 0.44
N ALA A 36 7.09 1.67 0.69
CA ALA A 36 6.97 0.23 0.85
C ALA A 36 6.29 -0.08 2.19
N PHE A 37 5.46 -1.14 2.22
CA PHE A 37 4.85 -1.58 3.48
C PHE A 37 5.91 -1.98 4.52
N GLU A 38 7.07 -2.47 4.09
CA GLU A 38 8.22 -2.80 4.96
C GLU A 38 8.83 -1.60 5.68
N ASP A 39 8.58 -0.38 5.20
CA ASP A 39 9.09 0.87 5.81
C ASP A 39 8.12 1.43 6.86
N LEU A 40 6.92 0.85 6.97
CA LEU A 40 5.91 1.32 7.92
C LEU A 40 6.21 0.82 9.33
N PRO A 41 6.02 1.68 10.35
CA PRO A 41 6.12 1.23 11.74
C PRO A 41 5.02 0.19 12.05
N ASP A 42 5.39 -0.88 12.74
CA ASP A 42 4.51 -1.99 13.18
C ASP A 42 4.05 -1.82 14.65
N ASP A 43 4.14 -0.60 15.20
CA ASP A 43 3.82 -0.29 16.60
C ASP A 43 2.35 0.13 16.81
#